data_AF-A0A268RBD6-F1
#
_entry.id   AF-A0A268RBD6-F1
#
_cell.length_a   1.000
_cell.length_b   1.000
_cell.length_c   1.000
_cell.angle_alpha   90.00
_cell.angle_beta   90.00
_cell.angle_gamma   90.00
#
_symmetry.space_group_name_H-M   'P 1'
#
loop_
_entity.id
_entity.type
_entity.pdbx_description
1 polymer ?
#
loop_
_entity_poly.entity_id
_entity_poly.type
_entity_poly.pdbx_seq_one_letter_code
_entity_poly.pdbx_strand_id
1 'polypeptide(L)' 'HLPTALTRIENGEQVEAPHPALLDEVKQSPEASTAMKEIDFVQQQWKNQLPQEEIDFLLIHYTNVLQINKGGN' A
#
# COMPACT_ATOMS: atom_id res chain seq x y z
N HIS A 1 1.11 5.33 7.53
CA HIS A 1 0.41 5.63 6.28
C HIS A 1 -1.05 5.20 6.35
N LEU A 2 -1.36 3.92 6.59
CA LEU A 2 -2.73 3.38 6.55
C LEU A 2 -3.80 4.21 7.30
N PRO A 3 -3.64 4.65 8.56
CA PRO A 3 -4.67 5.48 9.22
C PRO A 3 -5.00 6.77 8.47
N THR A 4 -3.98 7.44 7.92
CA THR A 4 -4.15 8.66 7.13
C THR A 4 -4.88 8.39 5.81
N ALA A 5 -4.54 7.30 5.13
CA ALA A 5 -5.21 6.86 3.91
C ALA A 5 -6.71 6.62 4.16
N LEU A 6 -7.06 5.91 5.24
CA LEU A 6 -8.46 5.63 5.59
C LEU A 6 -9.25 6.91 5.86
N THR A 7 -8.68 7.88 6.60
CA THR A 7 -9.33 9.18 6.84
C THR A 7 -9.57 9.96 5.55
N ARG A 8 -8.62 9.95 4.60
CA ARG A 8 -8.79 10.61 3.30
C ARG A 8 -9.93 10.00 2.50
N ILE A 9 -10.02 8.66 2.49
CA ILE A 9 -11.08 7.92 1.82
C ILE A 9 -12.44 8.26 2.42
N GLU A 10 -12.56 8.33 3.75
CA GLU A 10 -13.80 8.74 4.43
C GLU A 10 -14.20 10.18 4.08
N ASN A 11 -13.23 11.07 3.92
CA ASN A 11 -13.45 12.47 3.54
C ASN A 11 -13.67 12.69 2.03
N GLY A 12 -13.48 11.66 1.19
CA GLY A 12 -13.52 11.78 -0.27
C GLY A 12 -12.37 12.63 -0.85
N GLU A 13 -11.26 12.73 -0.13
CA GLU A 13 -10.07 13.45 -0.58
C GLU A 13 -9.35 12.67 -1.70
N GLN A 14 -8.88 13.39 -2.73
CA GLN A 14 -8.08 12.81 -3.79
C GLN A 14 -6.58 12.91 -3.45
N VAL A 15 -5.81 11.92 -3.88
CA VAL A 15 -4.35 11.92 -3.77
C VAL A 15 -3.75 11.63 -5.14
N GLU A 16 -2.64 12.30 -5.47
CA GLU A 16 -1.86 11.95 -6.65
C GLU A 16 -1.16 10.61 -6.45
N ALA A 17 -1.20 9.77 -7.48
CA ALA A 17 -0.54 8.47 -7.45
C ALA A 17 0.99 8.61 -7.24
N PRO A 18 1.65 7.62 -6.63
CA PRO A 18 3.10 7.57 -6.57
C PRO A 18 3.73 7.57 -7.98
N HIS A 19 5.00 7.99 -8.06
CA HIS A 19 5.72 7.97 -9.33
C HIS A 19 5.77 6.54 -9.91
N PRO A 20 5.39 6.30 -11.18
CA PRO A 20 5.26 4.95 -11.74
C PRO A 20 6.52 4.08 -11.60
N ALA A 21 7.70 4.67 -11.82
CA ALA A 21 8.97 3.95 -11.69
C ALA A 21 9.18 3.32 -10.29
N LEU A 22 8.70 3.97 -9.23
CA LEU A 22 8.78 3.43 -7.87
C LEU A 22 7.82 2.25 -7.69
N LEU A 23 6.63 2.33 -8.28
CA LEU A 23 5.67 1.23 -8.25
C LEU A 23 6.18 0.02 -9.02
N ASP A 24 6.83 0.23 -10.16
CA ASP A 24 7.40 -0.85 -10.97
C ASP A 24 8.52 -1.59 -10.22
N GLU A 25 9.40 -0.85 -9.53
CA GLU A 25 10.44 -1.41 -8.66
C GLU A 25 9.81 -2.27 -7.55
N VAL A 26 8.83 -1.70 -6.84
CA VAL A 26 8.17 -2.38 -5.72
C VAL A 26 7.43 -3.63 -6.18
N LYS A 27 6.73 -3.59 -7.32
CA LYS A 27 6.01 -4.75 -7.89
C LYS A 27 6.94 -5.91 -8.27
N GLN A 28 8.21 -5.63 -8.54
CA GLN A 28 9.22 -6.64 -8.86
C GLN A 28 9.94 -7.18 -7.60
N SER A 29 9.68 -6.60 -6.42
CA SER A 29 10.31 -7.05 -5.17
C SER A 29 9.79 -8.41 -4.70
N PRO A 30 10.61 -9.19 -3.96
CA PRO A 30 10.17 -10.44 -3.33
C PRO A 30 9.01 -10.25 -2.33
N GLU A 31 8.87 -9.07 -1.75
CA GLU A 31 7.87 -8.73 -0.73
C GLU A 31 6.51 -8.36 -1.34
N ALA A 32 6.45 -8.01 -2.62
CA ALA A 32 5.25 -7.52 -3.31
C ALA A 32 4.03 -8.42 -3.11
N SER A 33 4.21 -9.74 -3.26
CA SER A 33 3.11 -10.70 -3.08
C SER A 33 2.58 -10.74 -1.64
N THR A 34 3.45 -10.54 -0.66
CA THR A 34 3.02 -10.48 0.76
C THR A 34 2.34 -9.15 1.05
N ALA A 35 2.91 -8.04 0.57
CA ALA A 35 2.30 -6.73 0.69
C ALA A 35 0.88 -6.69 0.09
N MET A 36 0.67 -7.29 -1.09
CA MET A 36 -0.66 -7.38 -1.70
C MET A 36 -1.66 -8.18 -0.86
N LYS A 37 -1.24 -9.26 -0.19
CA LYS A 37 -2.14 -10.01 0.71
C LYS A 37 -2.57 -9.18 1.93
N GLU A 38 -1.67 -8.37 2.47
CA GLU A 38 -2.01 -7.44 3.56
C GLU A 38 -2.98 -6.36 3.09
N ILE A 39 -2.80 -5.83 1.88
CA ILE A 39 -3.73 -4.87 1.27
C ILE A 39 -5.10 -5.51 1.04
N ASP A 40 -5.14 -6.73 0.50
CA ASP A 40 -6.38 -7.48 0.30
C ASP A 40 -7.12 -7.72 1.62
N PHE A 41 -6.39 -8.02 2.70
CA PHE A 41 -6.96 -8.13 4.04
C PHE A 41 -7.58 -6.80 4.49
N VAL A 42 -6.88 -5.67 4.32
CA VAL A 42 -7.41 -4.33 4.63
C VAL A 42 -8.67 -4.06 3.80
N GLN A 43 -8.65 -4.35 2.50
CA GLN A 43 -9.78 -4.19 1.59
C GLN A 43 -11.01 -5.02 2.01
N GLN A 44 -10.82 -6.21 2.58
CA GLN A 44 -11.92 -7.04 3.10
C GLN A 44 -12.52 -6.48 4.40
N GLN A 45 -11.71 -5.83 5.23
CA GLN A 45 -12.19 -5.18 6.45
C GLN A 45 -12.83 -3.81 6.17
N TRP A 46 -12.40 -3.15 5.08
CA TRP A 46 -12.93 -1.86 4.67
C TRP A 46 -14.28 -2.02 3.97
N LYS A 47 -15.27 -1.22 4.37
CA LYS A 47 -16.65 -1.34 3.86
C LYS A 47 -16.79 -0.93 2.39
N ASN A 48 -15.85 -0.14 1.87
CA ASN A 48 -15.83 0.39 0.51
C ASN A 48 -14.60 -0.10 -0.24
N GLN A 49 -14.53 0.12 -1.55
CA GLN A 49 -13.29 -0.09 -2.30
C GLN A 49 -12.25 0.97 -1.93
N LEU A 50 -11.01 0.55 -1.69
CA LEU A 50 -9.87 1.46 -1.58
C LEU A 50 -9.57 2.05 -2.96
N PRO A 51 -9.32 3.37 -3.08
CA PRO A 51 -8.85 3.97 -4.31
C PRO A 51 -7.52 3.35 -4.76
N GLN A 52 -7.29 3.28 -6.07
CA GLN A 52 -6.08 2.66 -6.62
C GLN A 52 -4.81 3.38 -6.16
N GLU A 53 -4.87 4.69 -6.02
CA GLU A 53 -3.75 5.52 -5.59
C GLU A 53 -3.35 5.19 -4.14
N GLU A 54 -4.32 4.92 -3.27
CA GLU A 54 -4.06 4.49 -1.89
C GLU A 54 -3.55 3.05 -1.84
N ILE A 55 -4.03 2.16 -2.71
CA ILE A 55 -3.46 0.81 -2.89
C ILE A 55 -1.98 0.89 -3.29
N ASP A 56 -1.66 1.77 -4.23
CA ASP A 56 -0.30 1.99 -4.73
C ASP A 56 0.63 2.52 -3.62
N PHE A 57 0.17 3.46 -2.79
CA PHE A 57 0.93 3.89 -1.61
C PHE A 57 1.09 2.78 -0.56
N LEU A 58 0.04 2.03 -0.26
CA LEU A 58 0.10 0.92 0.69
C LEU A 58 1.08 -0.15 0.22
N LEU A 59 1.14 -0.43 -1.07
CA LEU A 59 2.08 -1.39 -1.66
C LEU A 59 3.53 -0.96 -1.43
N ILE A 60 3.86 0.31 -1.66
CA ILE A 60 5.19 0.88 -1.37
C ILE A 60 5.51 0.74 0.13
N HIS A 61 4.59 1.15 1.00
CA HIS A 61 4.82 1.17 2.44
C HIS A 61 4.97 -0.23 3.04
N TYR A 62 4.12 -1.18 2.68
CA TYR A 62 4.22 -2.55 3.18
C TYR A 62 5.49 -3.23 2.70
N THR A 63 5.85 -3.05 1.42
CA THR A 63 7.10 -3.60 0.86
C THR A 63 8.30 -3.10 1.66
N ASN A 64 8.39 -1.80 1.92
CA ASN A 64 9.47 -1.21 2.71
C ASN A 64 9.53 -1.80 4.14
N VAL A 65 8.38 -1.92 4.82
CA VAL A 65 8.33 -2.50 6.17
C VAL A 65 8.76 -3.98 6.17
N LEU A 66 8.29 -4.76 5.21
CA LEU A 66 8.65 -6.18 5.06
C LEU A 66 10.14 -6.36 4.78
N GLN A 67 10.73 -5.50 3.94
CA GLN A 67 12.16 -5.51 3.64
C GLN A 67 12.99 -5.19 4.89
N ILE A 68 12.63 -4.14 5.63
CA ILE A 68 13.32 -3.76 6.88
C ILE A 68 13.27 -4.92 7.90
N ASN A 69 12.10 -5.54 8.07
CA ASN A 69 11.92 -6.60 9.06
C ASN A 69 12.63 -7.91 8.68
N LYS A 70 12.91 -8.17 7.40
CA LYS A 70 13.77 -9.28 6.96
C LYS A 70 15.27 -8.98 7.07
N GLY A 71 15.65 -7.70 7.02
CA GLY A 71 17.04 -7.23 7.04
C GLY A 71 17.59 -6.90 8.42
N GLY A 72 16.83 -7.15 9.49
CA GLY A 72 17.30 -6.97 10.87
C GLY A 72 18.33 -8.04 11.27
N ASN A 73 19.60 -7.80 10.93
CA ASN A 73 20.75 -8.41 11.59
C ASN A 73 21.31 -7.47 12.65
#